data_AF-A0A9E5LW18-F1
#
_entry.id   AF-A0A9E5LW18-F1
#
_cell.length_a   1.000
_cell.length_b   1.000
_cell.length_c   1.000
_cell.angle_alpha   90.00
_cell.angle_beta   90.00
_cell.angle_gamma   90.00
#
_symmetry.space_group_name_H-M   'P 1'
#
loop_
_entity.id
_entity.type
_entity.pdbx_description
1 polymer ?
#
loop_
_entity_poly.entity_id
_entity_poly.type
_entity_poly.pdbx_seq_one_letter_code
_entity_poly.pdbx_strand_id
1 'polypeptide(L)'
;MKTLTHLFVLLAGCACLHAESPAPTTPAPKAAHGQETELHDTMDEMRGAFKKLRSQIANPDANASSLQLVARLRSASEASIPLIPEKTQLLPEADREKFVAAYVAKMKDFLAEVQKLETALKAGKNDEAASILSRLGTMQKEGHREFRPAKKD
;
A
#
# COMPACT_ATOMS: atom_id res chain seq x y z
N MET A 1 45.85 -25.27 -45.95
CA MET A 1 44.88 -26.05 -46.77
C MET A 1 43.49 -25.70 -46.21
N LYS A 2 42.81 -24.63 -46.69
CA LYS A 2 41.80 -24.61 -47.78
C LYS A 2 40.80 -25.76 -47.60
N THR A 3 39.55 -25.53 -47.18
CA THR A 3 38.36 -25.12 -47.99
C THR A 3 37.15 -25.00 -47.04
N LEU A 4 35.99 -24.38 -47.31
CA LEU A 4 35.46 -23.51 -48.36
C LEU A 4 34.01 -23.18 -47.92
N THR A 5 33.72 -21.89 -47.89
CA THR A 5 32.42 -21.21 -47.98
C THR A 5 31.33 -22.01 -48.69
N HIS A 6 30.08 -22.02 -48.23
CA HIS A 6 28.89 -22.00 -49.12
C HIS A 6 27.73 -21.23 -48.45
N LEU A 7 27.62 -19.98 -48.90
CA LEU A 7 26.45 -19.13 -48.88
C LEU A 7 25.44 -19.69 -49.89
N PHE A 8 24.17 -19.89 -49.50
CA PHE A 8 23.07 -19.98 -50.45
C PHE A 8 21.87 -19.21 -49.92
N VAL A 9 21.64 -18.07 -50.54
CA VAL A 9 20.43 -17.23 -50.46
C VAL A 9 19.40 -17.84 -51.40
N LEU A 10 18.13 -17.94 -51.00
CA LEU A 10 17.03 -17.84 -51.97
C LEU A 10 15.76 -17.22 -51.35
N LEU A 11 15.14 -16.42 -52.19
CA LEU A 11 14.09 -15.41 -51.97
C LEU A 11 12.71 -15.97 -52.41
N ALA A 12 11.63 -15.25 -52.04
CA ALA A 12 10.27 -15.28 -52.59
C ALA A 12 9.35 -16.45 -52.16
N GLY A 13 8.05 -16.30 -51.91
CA GLY A 13 7.13 -15.17 -51.96
C GLY A 13 5.66 -15.66 -51.98
N CYS A 14 4.74 -14.81 -51.51
CA CYS A 14 3.32 -14.70 -51.89
C CYS A 14 2.20 -15.64 -51.35
N ALA A 15 1.10 -14.96 -50.97
CA ALA A 15 -0.32 -15.32 -51.09
C ALA A 15 -1.08 -15.93 -49.88
N CYS A 16 -1.69 -15.01 -49.12
CA CYS A 16 -3.10 -14.92 -48.65
C CYS A 16 -3.88 -16.21 -48.34
N LEU A 17 -4.36 -16.35 -47.08
CA LEU A 17 -5.67 -16.95 -46.76
C LEU A 17 -6.16 -16.52 -45.36
N HIS A 18 -7.35 -15.92 -45.34
CA HIS A 18 -8.36 -15.72 -44.28
C HIS A 18 -8.05 -16.02 -42.80
N ALA A 19 -8.30 -15.02 -41.93
CA ALA A 19 -8.91 -15.23 -40.62
C ALA A 19 -9.63 -13.96 -40.15
N GLU A 20 -10.96 -13.99 -40.25
CA GLU A 20 -11.89 -13.16 -39.47
C GLU A 20 -11.51 -13.24 -37.98
N SER A 21 -11.25 -12.10 -37.34
CA SER A 21 -10.87 -12.06 -35.92
C SER A 21 -12.00 -11.44 -35.10
N PRO A 22 -12.86 -12.23 -34.43
CA PRO A 22 -13.79 -11.72 -33.46
C PRO A 22 -13.10 -11.60 -32.09
N ALA A 23 -12.99 -10.35 -31.63
CA ALA A 23 -12.81 -9.87 -30.24
C ALA A 23 -11.47 -10.17 -29.52
N PRO A 24 -11.07 -9.26 -28.62
CA PRO A 24 -11.46 -9.50 -27.24
C PRO A 24 -12.14 -8.27 -26.64
N THR A 25 -13.39 -8.44 -26.22
CA THR A 25 -13.95 -7.67 -25.12
C THR A 25 -13.04 -7.90 -23.93
N THR A 26 -12.27 -6.86 -23.58
CA THR A 26 -11.48 -6.79 -22.35
C THR A 26 -12.39 -7.18 -21.18
N PRO A 27 -12.16 -8.30 -20.49
CA PRO A 27 -12.78 -8.51 -19.19
C PRO A 27 -12.12 -7.48 -18.28
N ALA A 28 -12.91 -6.52 -17.77
CA ALA A 28 -12.49 -5.64 -16.70
C ALA A 28 -11.88 -6.50 -15.56
N PRO A 29 -10.74 -6.08 -14.97
CA PRO A 29 -10.01 -6.93 -14.06
C PRO A 29 -10.81 -7.18 -12.78
N LYS A 30 -11.16 -8.45 -12.54
CA LYS A 30 -11.53 -9.01 -11.23
C LYS A 30 -10.30 -9.01 -10.28
N ALA A 31 -9.76 -7.85 -9.96
CA ALA A 31 -8.63 -7.70 -9.02
C ALA A 31 -8.99 -6.91 -7.74
N ALA A 32 -10.26 -6.56 -7.59
CA ALA A 32 -10.75 -5.64 -6.55
C ALA A 32 -11.03 -6.29 -5.19
N HIS A 33 -11.51 -7.54 -5.15
CA HIS A 33 -12.03 -8.13 -3.91
C HIS A 33 -10.97 -8.71 -2.97
N GLY A 34 -9.81 -9.13 -3.47
CA GLY A 34 -8.72 -9.66 -2.61
C GLY A 34 -7.99 -8.55 -1.85
N GLN A 35 -7.68 -7.46 -2.54
CA GLN A 35 -6.98 -6.30 -1.96
C GLN A 35 -7.82 -5.56 -0.93
N GLU A 36 -9.15 -5.63 -1.05
CA GLU A 36 -10.11 -5.05 -0.10
C GLU A 36 -10.00 -5.71 1.28
N THR A 37 -10.10 -7.04 1.33
CA THR A 37 -9.90 -7.80 2.58
C THR A 37 -8.49 -7.62 3.13
N GLU A 38 -7.48 -7.62 2.27
CA GLU A 38 -6.08 -7.43 2.69
C GLU A 38 -5.84 -6.05 3.31
N LEU A 39 -6.43 -4.98 2.76
CA LEU A 39 -6.31 -3.63 3.31
C LEU A 39 -7.04 -3.50 4.63
N HIS A 40 -8.23 -4.09 4.73
CA HIS A 40 -9.00 -4.12 5.98
C HIS A 40 -8.21 -4.81 7.10
N ASP A 41 -7.70 -6.01 6.83
CA ASP A 41 -6.95 -6.81 7.80
C ASP A 41 -5.66 -6.11 8.22
N THR A 42 -4.95 -5.51 7.27
CA THR A 42 -3.72 -4.74 7.54
C THR A 42 -4.01 -3.53 8.44
N MET A 43 -5.10 -2.79 8.17
CA MET A 43 -5.51 -1.63 8.99
C MET A 43 -5.97 -2.05 10.39
N ASP A 44 -6.58 -3.22 10.53
CA ASP A 44 -6.95 -3.79 11.82
C ASP A 44 -5.73 -4.24 12.63
N GLU A 45 -4.70 -4.80 11.99
CA GLU A 45 -3.40 -5.06 12.63
C GLU A 45 -2.76 -3.77 13.12
N MET A 46 -2.72 -2.73 12.27
CA MET A 46 -2.23 -1.39 12.64
C MET A 46 -2.98 -0.86 13.87
N ARG A 47 -4.31 -1.00 13.91
CA ARG A 47 -5.13 -0.57 15.05
C ARG A 47 -4.80 -1.34 16.33
N GLY A 48 -4.59 -2.66 16.23
CA GLY A 48 -4.19 -3.51 17.35
C GLY A 48 -2.85 -3.07 17.95
N ALA A 49 -1.83 -2.92 17.10
CA ALA A 49 -0.51 -2.44 17.50
C ALA A 49 -0.58 -1.04 18.11
N PHE A 50 -1.29 -0.12 17.47
CA PHE A 50 -1.47 1.26 17.93
C PHE A 50 -2.15 1.33 19.30
N LYS A 51 -3.26 0.60 19.50
CA LYS A 51 -3.98 0.58 20.77
C LYS A 51 -3.10 0.05 21.90
N LYS A 52 -2.36 -1.03 21.65
CA LYS A 52 -1.45 -1.58 22.66
C LYS A 52 -0.33 -0.59 22.96
N LEU A 53 0.26 0.02 21.94
CA LEU A 53 1.32 1.01 22.08
C LEU A 53 0.85 2.20 22.91
N ARG A 54 -0.36 2.71 22.66
CA ARG A 54 -0.97 3.82 23.43
C ARG A 54 -1.06 3.53 24.93
N SER A 55 -1.28 2.27 25.31
CA SER A 55 -1.39 1.89 26.73
C SER A 55 -0.04 1.87 27.47
N GLN A 56 1.08 1.85 26.76
CA GLN A 56 2.41 1.63 27.36
C GLN A 56 3.48 2.63 26.92
N ILE A 57 3.19 3.52 25.97
CA ILE A 57 4.17 4.46 25.39
C ILE A 57 4.81 5.39 26.42
N ALA A 58 4.10 5.70 27.50
CA ALA A 58 4.59 6.55 28.58
C ALA A 58 5.51 5.81 29.57
N ASN A 59 5.57 4.47 29.51
CA ASN A 59 6.36 3.65 30.43
C ASN A 59 7.73 3.31 29.82
N PRO A 60 8.86 3.83 30.36
CA PRO A 60 10.20 3.51 29.87
C PRO A 60 10.55 2.03 29.96
N ASP A 61 10.08 1.33 30.99
CA ASP A 61 10.36 -0.10 31.18
C ASP A 61 9.70 -0.95 30.08
N ALA A 62 8.66 -0.41 29.44
CA ALA A 62 7.98 -1.05 28.33
C ALA A 62 8.64 -0.77 26.96
N ASN A 63 9.68 0.07 26.86
CA ASN A 63 10.21 0.54 25.58
C ASN A 63 10.64 -0.58 24.64
N ALA A 64 11.24 -1.66 25.15
CA ALA A 64 11.59 -2.82 24.34
C ALA A 64 10.35 -3.43 23.65
N SER A 65 9.25 -3.62 24.41
CA SER A 65 7.99 -4.11 23.86
C SER A 65 7.29 -3.07 22.97
N SER A 66 7.42 -1.78 23.28
CA SER A 66 6.89 -0.68 22.46
C SER A 66 7.56 -0.62 21.10
N LEU A 67 8.88 -0.84 21.02
CA LEU A 67 9.61 -0.91 19.75
C LEU A 67 9.16 -2.08 18.88
N GLN A 68 8.79 -3.23 19.46
CA GLN A 68 8.19 -4.33 18.70
C GLN A 68 6.83 -3.95 18.12
N LEU A 69 6.00 -3.22 18.87
CA LEU A 69 4.71 -2.72 18.38
C LEU A 69 4.89 -1.67 17.28
N VAL A 70 5.90 -0.79 17.40
CA VAL A 70 6.26 0.18 16.37
C VAL A 70 6.72 -0.54 15.10
N ALA A 71 7.52 -1.60 15.21
CA ALA A 71 7.94 -2.40 14.05
C ALA A 71 6.74 -3.05 13.33
N ARG A 72 5.76 -3.59 14.08
CA ARG A 72 4.51 -4.11 13.50
C ARG A 72 3.70 -3.01 12.82
N LEU A 73 3.50 -1.88 13.51
CA LEU A 73 2.79 -0.73 12.97
C LEU A 73 3.44 -0.23 11.67
N ARG A 74 4.77 -0.19 11.64
CA ARG A 74 5.57 0.17 10.47
C ARG A 74 5.35 -0.83 9.32
N SER A 75 5.54 -2.12 9.58
CA SER A 75 5.39 -3.17 8.56
C SER A 75 3.99 -3.18 7.96
N ALA A 76 2.96 -3.05 8.78
CA ALA A 76 1.57 -3.00 8.30
C ALA A 76 1.31 -1.70 7.50
N SER A 77 1.88 -0.56 7.93
CA SER A 77 1.81 0.68 7.15
C SER A 77 2.46 0.53 5.77
N GLU A 78 3.66 -0.08 5.70
CA GLU A 78 4.36 -0.36 4.44
C GLU A 78 3.55 -1.31 3.54
N ALA A 79 2.97 -2.37 4.11
CA ALA A 79 2.12 -3.33 3.40
C ALA A 79 0.84 -2.70 2.85
N SER A 80 0.31 -1.66 3.50
CA SER A 80 -0.91 -0.99 3.05
C SER A 80 -0.71 0.02 1.91
N ILE A 81 0.50 0.54 1.69
CA ILE A 81 0.80 1.51 0.61
C ILE A 81 0.38 1.02 -0.79
N PRO A 82 0.70 -0.22 -1.21
CA PRO A 82 0.32 -0.70 -2.54
C PRO A 82 -1.17 -1.06 -2.66
N LEU A 83 -1.92 -1.09 -1.55
CA LEU A 83 -3.32 -1.50 -1.55
C LEU A 83 -4.24 -0.32 -1.89
N ILE A 84 -5.31 -0.59 -2.62
CA ILE A 84 -6.23 0.44 -3.12
C ILE A 84 -7.44 0.54 -2.19
N PRO A 85 -7.77 1.73 -1.64
CA PRO A 85 -8.96 1.88 -0.80
C PRO A 85 -10.25 1.62 -1.58
N GLU A 86 -11.23 0.96 -0.94
CA GLU A 86 -12.55 0.65 -1.50
C GLU A 86 -13.24 1.85 -2.13
N LYS A 87 -13.14 3.02 -1.49
CA LYS A 87 -13.77 4.26 -1.96
C LYS A 87 -13.31 4.66 -3.36
N THR A 88 -12.12 4.23 -3.80
CA THR A 88 -11.63 4.46 -5.17
C THR A 88 -12.62 3.96 -6.22
N GLN A 89 -13.25 2.80 -5.98
CA GLN A 89 -14.20 2.21 -6.94
C GLN A 89 -15.53 2.96 -7.01
N LEU A 90 -15.85 3.73 -5.96
CA LEU A 90 -17.05 4.57 -5.87
C LEU A 90 -16.88 5.94 -6.52
N LEU A 91 -15.64 6.30 -6.91
CA LEU A 91 -15.33 7.57 -7.54
C LEU A 91 -15.42 7.49 -9.08
N PRO A 92 -15.74 8.61 -9.75
CA PRO A 92 -15.58 8.75 -11.20
C PRO A 92 -14.16 8.40 -11.63
N GLU A 93 -14.00 7.80 -12.82
CA GLU A 93 -12.69 7.34 -13.32
C GLU A 93 -11.63 8.46 -13.32
N ALA A 94 -12.03 9.68 -13.68
CA ALA A 94 -11.16 10.86 -13.69
C ALA A 94 -10.59 11.25 -12.32
N ASP A 95 -11.24 10.85 -11.22
CA ASP A 95 -10.83 11.17 -9.85
C ASP A 95 -10.04 10.04 -9.17
N ARG A 96 -10.05 8.81 -9.74
CA ARG A 96 -9.46 7.62 -9.10
C ARG A 96 -7.96 7.74 -8.92
N GLU A 97 -7.24 8.17 -9.96
CA GLU A 97 -5.79 8.30 -9.91
C GLU A 97 -5.36 9.32 -8.85
N LYS A 98 -6.00 10.49 -8.84
CA LYS A 98 -5.75 11.54 -7.84
C LYS A 98 -6.04 11.05 -6.42
N PHE A 99 -7.10 10.26 -6.25
CA PHE A 99 -7.47 9.69 -4.96
C PHE A 99 -6.46 8.65 -4.45
N VAL A 100 -6.02 7.73 -5.31
CA VAL A 100 -4.98 6.75 -4.95
C VAL A 100 -3.64 7.44 -4.66
N ALA A 101 -3.27 8.45 -5.44
CA ALA A 101 -2.06 9.24 -5.18
C ALA A 101 -2.12 9.96 -3.82
N ALA A 102 -3.27 10.53 -3.46
CA ALA A 102 -3.49 11.15 -2.16
C ALA A 102 -3.41 10.13 -1.00
N TYR A 103 -3.97 8.94 -1.18
CA TYR A 103 -3.87 7.84 -0.22
C TYR A 103 -2.40 7.44 0.02
N VAL A 104 -1.66 7.17 -1.06
CA VAL A 104 -0.24 6.80 -0.98
C VAL A 104 0.58 7.89 -0.30
N ALA A 105 0.33 9.16 -0.60
CA ALA A 105 1.00 10.29 0.06
C ALA A 105 0.74 10.29 1.57
N LYS A 106 -0.53 10.15 1.99
CA LYS A 106 -0.90 10.11 3.41
C LYS A 106 -0.32 8.91 4.14
N MET A 107 -0.23 7.75 3.51
CA MET A 107 0.43 6.58 4.09
C MET A 107 1.94 6.77 4.26
N LYS A 108 2.60 7.46 3.31
CA LYS A 108 4.02 7.82 3.45
C LYS A 108 4.24 8.84 4.57
N ASP A 109 3.37 9.84 4.70
CA ASP A 109 3.41 10.80 5.81
C ASP A 109 3.24 10.08 7.15
N PHE A 110 2.30 9.13 7.22
CA PHE A 110 2.08 8.30 8.40
C PHE A 110 3.33 7.49 8.75
N LEU A 111 3.95 6.83 7.76
CA LEU A 111 5.17 6.06 7.93
C LEU A 111 6.35 6.91 8.44
N ALA A 112 6.48 8.14 7.92
CA ALA A 112 7.50 9.08 8.39
C ALA A 112 7.30 9.43 9.87
N GLU A 113 6.06 9.58 10.33
CA GLU A 113 5.78 9.82 11.75
C GLU A 113 6.01 8.58 12.63
N VAL A 114 5.76 7.37 12.11
CA VAL A 114 6.14 6.13 12.80
C VAL A 114 7.67 6.03 12.98
N GLN A 115 8.46 6.48 12.01
CA GLN A 115 9.92 6.54 12.15
C GLN A 115 10.38 7.54 13.22
N LYS A 116 9.71 8.71 13.33
CA LYS A 116 9.98 9.67 14.41
C LYS A 116 9.64 9.09 15.78
N LEU A 117 8.52 8.37 15.87
CA LEU A 117 8.13 7.64 17.08
C LEU A 117 9.17 6.59 17.49
N GLU A 118 9.66 5.79 16.53
CA GLU A 118 10.72 4.82 16.76
C GLU A 118 12.00 5.49 17.30
N THR A 119 12.36 6.62 16.71
CA THR A 119 13.54 7.42 17.11
C THR A 119 13.38 7.96 18.53
N ALA A 120 12.21 8.51 18.88
CA ALA A 120 11.94 9.03 20.23
C ALA A 120 12.01 7.93 21.29
N LEU A 121 11.43 6.75 21.02
CA LEU A 121 11.49 5.58 21.92
C LEU A 121 12.93 5.07 22.12
N LYS A 122 13.72 4.98 21.03
CA LYS A 122 15.15 4.61 21.10
C LYS A 122 15.97 5.61 21.92
N ALA A 123 15.58 6.88 21.91
CA ALA A 123 16.19 7.93 22.72
C ALA A 123 15.65 8.01 24.16
N GLY A 124 14.71 7.14 24.56
CA GLY A 124 14.08 7.18 25.89
C GLY A 124 13.15 8.37 26.12
N LYS A 125 12.78 9.12 25.06
CA LYS A 125 11.96 10.32 25.14
C LYS A 125 10.46 9.99 25.07
N ASN A 126 9.95 9.36 26.12
CA ASN A 126 8.58 8.83 26.11
C ASN A 126 7.48 9.89 26.07
N ASP A 127 7.71 11.08 26.61
CA ASP A 127 6.77 12.20 26.50
C ASP A 127 6.65 12.68 25.03
N GLU A 128 7.79 12.78 24.33
CA GLU A 128 7.83 13.08 22.90
C GLU A 128 7.15 11.97 22.10
N ALA A 129 7.46 10.71 22.41
CA ALA A 129 6.85 9.54 21.79
C ALA A 129 5.32 9.52 21.97
N ALA A 130 4.82 9.87 23.15
CA ALA A 130 3.38 9.96 23.43
C ALA A 130 2.71 11.06 22.60
N SER A 131 3.37 12.22 22.43
CA SER A 131 2.90 13.31 21.57
C SER A 131 2.83 12.88 20.10
N ILE A 132 3.89 12.24 19.59
CA ILE A 132 3.92 11.70 18.22
C ILE A 132 2.82 10.65 18.03
N LEU A 133 2.63 9.74 18.99
CA LEU A 133 1.59 8.72 18.92
C LEU A 133 0.19 9.33 18.91
N SER A 134 -0.04 10.42 19.66
CA SER A 134 -1.30 11.16 19.62
C SER A 134 -1.56 11.73 18.22
N ARG A 135 -0.54 12.34 17.59
CA ARG A 135 -0.61 12.85 16.21
C ARG A 135 -0.91 11.73 15.20
N LEU A 136 -0.23 10.58 15.31
CA LEU A 136 -0.52 9.40 14.49
C LEU A 136 -1.99 8.96 14.63
N GLY A 137 -2.55 9.02 15.84
CA GLY A 137 -3.96 8.74 16.07
C GLY A 137 -4.91 9.72 15.37
N THR A 138 -4.55 11.00 15.29
CA THR A 138 -5.29 11.99 14.50
C THR A 138 -5.21 11.68 13.01
N MET A 139 -4.00 11.37 12.50
CA MET A 139 -3.80 11.00 11.10
C MET A 139 -4.61 9.78 10.69
N GLN A 140 -4.69 8.74 11.53
CA GLN A 140 -5.55 7.56 11.26
C GLN A 140 -7.03 7.95 11.14
N LYS A 141 -7.53 8.81 12.04
CA LYS A 141 -8.93 9.25 11.99
C LYS A 141 -9.23 10.06 10.74
N GLU A 142 -8.33 10.96 10.37
CA GLU A 142 -8.46 11.78 9.16
C GLU A 142 -8.38 10.92 7.90
N GLY A 143 -7.41 10.01 7.83
CA GLY A 143 -7.28 9.06 6.73
C GLY A 143 -8.51 8.16 6.60
N HIS A 144 -9.06 7.63 7.69
CA HIS A 144 -10.30 6.87 7.66
C HIS A 144 -11.49 7.69 7.15
N ARG A 145 -11.60 8.97 7.54
CA ARG A 145 -12.67 9.85 7.04
C ARG A 145 -12.52 10.13 5.54
N GLU A 146 -11.29 10.29 5.07
CA GLU A 146 -11.00 10.65 3.68
C GLU A 146 -11.07 9.45 2.73
N PHE A 147 -10.51 8.31 3.13
CA PHE A 147 -10.25 7.18 2.23
C PHE A 147 -11.20 5.99 2.39
N ARG A 148 -11.93 5.87 3.50
CA ARG A 148 -12.96 4.82 3.61
C ARG A 148 -14.30 5.27 3.03
N PRO A 149 -15.08 4.35 2.47
CA PRO A 149 -16.48 4.64 2.17
C PRO A 149 -17.23 5.02 3.46
N ALA A 150 -18.19 5.93 3.34
CA ALA A 150 -19.08 6.24 4.45
C ALA A 150 -19.83 4.96 4.85
N LYS A 151 -19.93 4.68 6.16
CA LYS A 151 -20.82 3.61 6.62
C LYS A 151 -22.23 3.98 6.20
N LYS A 152 -22.89 3.11 5.43
CA LYS A 152 -24.36 3.13 5.35
C LYS A 152 -24.87 2.54 6.65
N ASP A 153 -25.64 3.32 7.39
CA ASP A 153 -26.41 2.89 8.55
C ASP A 153 -27.50 1.87 8.16
#